data_AF-X1P026-F1
#
_entry.id   AF-X1P026-F1
#
_cell.length_a   1.000
_cell.length_b   1.000
_cell.length_c   1.000
_cell.angle_alpha   90.00
_cell.angle_beta   90.00
_cell.angle_gamma   90.00
#
_symmetry.space_group_name_H-M   'P 1'
#
loop_
_entity.id
_entity.type
_entity.pdbx_description
1 polymer ?
#
loop_
_entity_poly.entity_id
_entity_poly.type
_entity_poly.pdbx_seq_one_letter_code
_entity_poly.pdbx_strand_id
1 'polypeptide(L)'
;MKKQSFKMPKKIKAAEARIKFGEVIDTARYAHNQYLVTKAGKPMVVILGIEDYKDMIDMIDTMAEQLDPKFQEELKTSRKEYEEKKVGTIEDIYKILRRKEKSLA
;
A
#
# COMPACT_ATOMS: atom_id res chain seq x y z
N MET A 1 12.70 9.42 -2.97
CA MET A 1 11.99 8.25 -2.43
C MET A 1 12.92 7.54 -1.46
N LYS A 2 12.52 7.38 -0.18
CA LYS A 2 13.30 6.53 0.74
C LYS A 2 13.30 5.12 0.15
N LYS A 3 14.47 4.53 -0.06
CA LYS A 3 14.59 3.09 -0.32
C LYS A 3 13.96 2.40 0.89
N GLN A 4 12.73 1.90 0.76
CA GLN A 4 12.20 0.96 1.73
C GLN A 4 13.07 -0.29 1.60
N SER A 5 14.04 -0.44 2.49
CA SER A 5 14.79 -1.69 2.62
C SER A 5 13.81 -2.73 3.15
N PHE A 6 13.47 -3.72 2.34
CA PHE A 6 12.72 -4.87 2.82
C PHE A 6 13.53 -5.52 3.95
N LYS A 7 13.09 -5.34 5.21
CA LYS A 7 13.75 -5.97 6.34
C LYS A 7 13.39 -7.44 6.29
N MET A 8 14.41 -8.29 6.23
CA MET A 8 14.20 -9.74 6.29
C MET A 8 13.43 -10.10 7.58
N PRO A 9 12.32 -10.86 7.49
CA PRO A 9 11.55 -11.22 8.67
C PRO A 9 12.39 -12.01 9.67
N LYS A 10 12.24 -11.67 10.95
CA LYS A 10 12.83 -12.40 12.07
C LYS A 10 12.20 -13.78 12.16
N LYS A 11 13.01 -14.84 12.20
CA LYS A 11 12.48 -16.21 12.34
C LYS A 11 12.02 -16.44 13.78
N ILE A 12 10.84 -17.01 13.96
CA ILE A 12 10.31 -17.45 15.26
C ILE A 12 9.62 -18.81 15.12
N LYS A 13 9.75 -19.68 16.13
CA LYS A 13 9.03 -20.96 16.16
C LYS A 13 7.58 -20.72 16.56
N ALA A 14 6.63 -21.47 15.99
CA ALA A 14 5.21 -21.35 16.30
C ALA A 14 4.91 -21.52 17.81
N ALA A 15 5.64 -22.41 18.49
CA ALA A 15 5.51 -22.60 19.94
C ALA A 15 5.94 -21.35 20.73
N GLU A 16 7.02 -20.69 20.30
CA GLU A 16 7.52 -19.46 20.93
C GLU A 16 6.60 -18.28 20.63
N ALA A 17 6.16 -18.13 19.38
CA ALA A 17 5.21 -17.10 18.97
C ALA A 17 3.89 -17.19 19.75
N ARG A 18 3.41 -18.40 20.05
CA ARG A 18 2.22 -18.61 20.89
C ARG A 18 2.41 -18.08 22.31
N ILE A 19 3.58 -18.30 22.91
CA ILE A 19 3.90 -17.85 24.28
C ILE A 19 4.07 -16.33 24.32
N LYS A 20 4.76 -15.76 23.32
CA LYS A 20 5.09 -14.33 23.24
C LYS A 20 4.14 -13.54 22.35
N PHE A 21 2.91 -14.01 22.17
CA PHE A 21 2.05 -13.46 21.11
C PHE A 21 1.79 -11.97 21.26
N GLY A 22 1.57 -11.49 22.49
CA GLY A 22 1.41 -10.06 22.79
C GLY A 22 2.61 -9.20 22.36
N GLU A 23 3.83 -9.60 22.73
CA GLU A 23 5.05 -8.90 22.32
C GLU A 23 5.24 -8.92 20.80
N VAL A 24 4.96 -10.07 20.16
CA VAL A 24 5.08 -10.23 18.71
C VAL A 24 4.14 -9.27 17.97
N ILE A 25 2.87 -9.16 18.39
CA ILE A 25 1.93 -8.25 17.73
C ILE A 25 2.24 -6.78 18.02
N ASP A 26 2.66 -6.43 19.24
CA ASP A 26 3.01 -5.06 19.61
C ASP A 26 4.22 -4.57 18.82
N THR A 27 5.27 -5.39 18.76
CA THR A 27 6.49 -5.04 18.03
C THR A 27 6.29 -5.09 16.51
N ALA A 28 5.38 -5.94 16.00
CA ALA A 28 4.96 -5.87 14.61
C ALA A 28 4.21 -4.57 14.30
N ARG A 29 3.30 -4.15 15.19
CA ARG A 29 2.50 -2.93 15.01
C ARG A 29 3.31 -1.64 15.14
N TYR A 30 4.09 -1.51 16.20
CA TYR A 30 4.70 -0.23 16.60
C TYR A 30 6.18 -0.12 16.23
N ALA A 31 6.90 -1.24 16.12
CA ALA A 31 8.32 -1.26 15.77
C ALA A 31 8.58 -1.75 14.34
N HIS A 32 7.52 -2.02 13.56
CA HIS A 32 7.60 -2.51 12.18
C HIS A 32 8.48 -3.77 12.06
N ASN A 33 8.44 -4.64 13.06
CA ASN A 33 9.10 -5.94 12.99
C ASN A 33 8.24 -6.90 12.17
N GLN A 34 8.87 -7.62 11.24
CA GLN A 34 8.25 -8.72 10.52
C GLN A 34 8.75 -10.04 11.08
N TYR A 35 7.87 -11.03 11.19
CA TYR A 35 8.21 -12.35 11.75
C TYR A 35 7.86 -13.48 10.79
N LEU A 36 8.83 -14.32 10.44
CA LEU A 36 8.58 -15.60 9.77
C LEU A 36 8.34 -16.69 10.81
N VAL A 37 7.08 -17.12 10.95
CA VAL A 37 6.70 -18.18 11.87
C VAL A 37 6.97 -19.54 11.23
N THR A 38 7.66 -20.42 11.96
CA THR A 38 8.03 -21.76 11.49
C THR A 38 7.49 -22.86 12.40
N LYS A 39 7.10 -24.00 11.84
CA LYS A 39 6.70 -25.21 12.58
C LYS A 39 7.47 -26.40 12.02
N ALA A 40 8.15 -27.15 12.90
CA ALA A 40 9.06 -28.23 12.49
C ALA A 40 10.05 -27.82 11.37
N GLY A 41 10.62 -26.61 11.49
CA GLY A 41 11.55 -26.05 10.50
C GLY A 41 10.91 -25.51 9.21
N LYS A 42 9.62 -25.73 8.99
CA LYS A 42 8.91 -25.28 7.79
C LYS A 42 8.28 -23.90 8.00
N PRO A 43 8.42 -22.96 7.04
CA PRO A 43 7.67 -21.70 7.02
C PRO A 43 6.15 -21.93 7.05
N MET A 44 5.44 -21.20 7.88
CA MET A 44 3.98 -21.34 8.02
C MET A 44 3.24 -20.05 7.68
N VAL A 45 3.62 -18.94 8.32
CA VAL A 45 2.99 -17.63 8.13
C VAL A 45 4.03 -16.52 8.34
N VAL A 46 3.75 -15.33 7.80
CA VAL A 46 4.43 -14.10 8.19
C VAL A 46 3.49 -13.27 9.04
N ILE A 47 3.99 -12.74 10.16
CA ILE A 47 3.28 -11.75 10.98
C ILE A 47 3.91 -10.40 10.67
N LEU A 48 3.06 -9.42 10.37
CA LEU A 48 3.43 -8.05 10.06
C LEU A 48 2.41 -7.08 10.67
N GLY A 49 2.82 -5.83 10.89
CA GLY A 49 1.92 -4.78 11.33
C GLY A 49 0.88 -4.46 10.24
N ILE A 50 -0.31 -4.00 10.65
CA ILE A 50 -1.40 -3.70 9.69
C ILE A 50 -1.07 -2.54 8.74
N GLU A 51 -0.29 -1.54 9.17
CA GLU A 51 0.20 -0.49 8.25
C GLU A 51 1.21 -1.07 7.25
N ASP A 52 2.16 -1.92 7.68
CA ASP A 52 3.10 -2.57 6.75
C ASP A 52 2.38 -3.43 5.71
N TYR A 53 1.26 -4.06 6.10
CA TYR A 53 0.44 -4.84 5.18
C TYR A 53 -0.20 -3.95 4.12
N LYS A 54 -0.82 -2.83 4.53
CA LYS A 54 -1.46 -1.88 3.61
C LYS A 54 -0.43 -1.24 2.68
N ASP A 55 0.71 -0.79 3.21
CA ASP A 55 1.80 -0.23 2.40
C ASP A 55 2.26 -1.23 1.33
N MET A 56 2.31 -2.53 1.66
CA MET A 56 2.65 -3.58 0.70
C MET A 56 1.58 -3.75 -0.39
N ILE A 57 0.29 -3.69 -0.03
CA ILE A 57 -0.81 -3.75 -1.01
C ILE A 57 -0.80 -2.51 -1.91
N ASP A 58 -0.69 -1.31 -1.34
CA ASP A 58 -0.62 -0.05 -2.08
C ASP A 58 0.58 -0.03 -3.05
N MET A 59 1.72 -0.61 -2.62
CA MET A 59 2.89 -0.77 -3.48
C MET A 59 2.61 -1.71 -4.66
N ILE A 60 1.91 -2.83 -4.43
CA ILE A 60 1.55 -3.78 -5.50
C ILE A 60 0.63 -3.11 -6.51
N ASP A 61 -0.37 -2.35 -6.05
CA ASP A 61 -1.30 -1.63 -6.93
C ASP A 61 -0.55 -0.57 -7.76
N THR A 62 0.33 0.21 -7.13
CA THR A 62 1.19 1.17 -7.81
C THR A 62 2.10 0.49 -8.86
N MET A 63 2.63 -0.70 -8.55
CA MET A 63 3.45 -1.45 -9.50
C MET A 63 2.61 -1.94 -10.69
N ALA A 64 1.36 -2.36 -10.47
CA ALA A 64 0.47 -2.76 -11.54
C ALA A 64 0.17 -1.59 -12.49
N GLU A 65 -0.12 -0.41 -11.95
CA GLU A 65 -0.29 0.84 -12.70
C GLU A 65 0.96 1.23 -13.50
N GLN A 66 2.15 1.01 -12.93
CA GLN A 66 3.42 1.27 -13.63
C GLN A 66 3.65 0.35 -14.83
N LEU A 67 3.13 -0.87 -14.77
CA LEU A 67 3.26 -1.86 -15.83
C LEU A 67 2.18 -1.71 -16.91
N ASP A 68 1.08 -1.01 -16.64
CA ASP A 68 0.01 -0.77 -17.63
C ASP A 68 0.41 0.31 -18.65
N PRO A 69 0.61 -0.05 -19.93
CA PRO A 69 1.01 0.92 -20.95
C PRO A 69 -0.04 2.02 -21.19
N LYS A 70 -1.33 1.73 -21.02
CA LYS A 70 -2.41 2.71 -21.20
C LYS A 70 -2.35 3.76 -20.09
N PHE A 71 -2.22 3.31 -18.85
CA PHE A 71 -2.05 4.21 -17.71
C PHE A 71 -0.81 5.09 -17.87
N GLN A 72 0.30 4.54 -18.36
CA GLN A 72 1.51 5.33 -18.65
C GLN A 72 1.30 6.38 -19.77
N GLU A 73 0.53 6.07 -20.82
CA GLU A 73 0.15 7.04 -21.85
C GLU A 73 -0.77 8.15 -21.30
N GLU A 74 -1.74 7.79 -20.46
CA GLU A 74 -2.62 8.75 -19.79
C GLU A 74 -1.85 9.70 -18.87
N LEU A 75 -0.85 9.20 -18.13
CA LEU A 75 0.04 10.01 -17.31
C LEU A 75 0.89 10.98 -18.15
N LYS A 76 1.42 10.55 -19.28
CA LYS A 76 2.16 11.42 -20.21
C LYS A 76 1.25 12.53 -20.75
N THR A 77 0.03 12.17 -21.14
CA THR A 77 -0.97 13.13 -21.63
C THR A 77 -1.33 14.15 -20.56
N SER A 78 -1.68 13.68 -19.35
CA SER A 78 -2.02 14.53 -18.20
C SER A 78 -0.87 15.47 -17.84
N ARG A 79 0.38 15.00 -17.92
CA ARG A 79 1.55 15.84 -17.68
C ARG A 79 1.69 16.95 -18.72
N LYS A 80 1.47 16.65 -20.00
CA LYS A 80 1.48 17.65 -21.07
C LYS A 80 0.38 18.69 -20.87
N GLU A 81 -0.83 18.25 -20.52
CA GLU A 81 -1.95 19.14 -20.22
C GLU A 81 -1.66 20.05 -19.02
N TYR A 82 -1.04 19.51 -17.96
CA TYR A 82 -0.58 20.30 -16.82
C TYR A 82 0.43 21.38 -17.22
N GLU A 83 1.44 21.02 -18.01
CA GLU A 83 2.47 21.95 -18.52
C GLU A 83 1.86 23.02 -19.43
N GLU A 84 0.84 22.67 -20.21
CA GLU A 84 0.05 23.59 -21.05
C GLU A 84 -1.01 24.38 -20.26
N LYS A 85 -1.08 24.22 -18.93
CA LYS A 85 -2.08 24.83 -18.02
C LYS A 85 -3.53 24.49 -18.37
N LYS A 86 -3.76 23.37 -19.04
CA LYS A 86 -5.09 22.80 -19.32
C LYS A 86 -5.58 22.02 -18.10
N VAL A 87 -5.72 22.71 -16.97
CA VAL A 87 -6.10 22.12 -15.68
C VAL A 87 -7.38 22.74 -15.15
N GLY A 88 -8.19 21.94 -14.47
CA GLY A 88 -9.37 22.42 -13.74
C GLY A 88 -9.01 22.95 -12.35
N THR A 89 -9.85 23.83 -11.84
CA THR A 89 -9.81 24.31 -10.45
C THR A 89 -10.66 23.43 -9.54
N ILE A 90 -10.52 23.62 -8.22
CA ILE A 90 -11.37 22.90 -7.27
C ILE A 90 -12.85 23.32 -7.38
N GLU A 91 -13.11 24.58 -7.73
CA GLU A 91 -14.44 25.09 -8.05
C GLU A 91 -15.05 24.36 -9.25
N ASP A 92 -14.25 24.06 -10.28
CA ASP A 92 -14.71 23.28 -11.44
C ASP A 92 -15.13 21.87 -11.04
N ILE A 93 -14.36 21.21 -10.15
CA ILE A 93 -14.69 19.88 -9.61
C ILE A 93 -16.03 19.94 -8.86
N TYR A 94 -16.21 20.91 -7.96
CA TYR A 94 -17.48 21.06 -7.22
C TYR A 94 -18.67 21.28 -8.15
N LYS A 95 -18.49 22.03 -9.23
CA LYS A 95 -19.54 22.26 -10.22
C LYS A 95 -19.92 20.99 -10.98
N ILE A 96 -18.94 20.15 -11.30
CA ILE A 96 -19.16 18.85 -11.96
C ILE A 96 -19.91 17.89 -11.03
N LEU A 97 -19.47 17.76 -9.77
CA LEU A 97 -20.09 16.86 -8.79
C LEU A 97 -21.55 17.24 -8.51
N ARG A 98 -21.85 18.52 -8.27
CA ARG A 98 -23.22 19.00 -8.06
C ARG A 98 -24.14 18.75 -9.27
N ARG A 99 -23.61 18.85 -10.50
CA ARG A 99 -24.37 18.53 -11.71
C ARG A 99 -24.70 17.04 -11.79
N LYS A 100 -23.74 16.18 -11.42
CA LYS A 100 -23.91 14.72 -11.41
C LYS A 100 -24.95 14.27 -10.39
N GLU A 101 -24.95 14.84 -9.19
CA GLU A 101 -25.97 14.58 -8.17
C GLU A 101 -27.38 14.93 -8.65
N LYS A 102 -27.55 16.09 -9.30
CA LYS A 102 -28.84 16.53 -9.87
C LYS A 102 -29.33 15.67 -11.03
N SER A 103 -28.43 14.99 -11.76
CA SER A 103 -28.82 14.08 -12.85
C SER A 103 -29.22 12.69 -12.37
N LEU A 104 -28.98 12.37 -11.10
CA LEU A 104 -29.29 11.08 -10.47
C LEU A 104 -30.52 11.13 -9.56
N ALA A 105 -31.06 12.33 -9.32
CA ALA A 105 -32.29 12.59 -8.56
C ALA A 105 -33.47 12.84 -9.52
#